data_AF-A0A7I0JA66-F1
#
_entry.id   AF-A0A7I0JA66-F1
#
_cell.length_a   1.000
_cell.length_b   1.000
_cell.length_c   1.000
_cell.angle_alpha   90.00
_cell.angle_beta   90.00
_cell.angle_gamma   90.00
#
_symmetry.space_group_name_H-M   'P 1'
#
loop_
_entity.id
_entity.type
_entity.pdbx_description
1 polymer ?
#
loop_
_entity_poly.entity_id
_entity_poly.type
_entity_poly.pdbx_seq_one_letter_code
_entity_poly.pdbx_strand_id
1 'polypeptide(L)'
;GADVVVSTDTKAINGHSDVLFGHVTSRNPDIAARVRDWRETAGGIPGPFEAWLVHRGLETLEVRFDRMCSSAETIARRLKGHRAVSGLRFPGLEGDASHNLARAQMERFGF
;
A
#
# COMPACT_ATOMS: atom_id res chain seq x y z
N GLY A 1 -15.97 -3.54 -4.09
CA GLY A 1 -17.12 -2.83 -3.52
C GLY A 1 -16.86 -1.36 -3.27
N ALA A 2 -15.60 -0.91 -3.14
CA ALA A 2 -15.31 0.51 -2.98
C ALA A 2 -15.54 1.30 -4.28
N ASP A 3 -16.07 2.51 -4.14
CA ASP A 3 -16.23 3.48 -5.25
C ASP A 3 -14.94 4.24 -5.54
N VAL A 4 -14.10 4.43 -4.52
CA VAL A 4 -12.84 5.19 -4.59
C VAL A 4 -11.77 4.48 -3.77
N VAL A 5 -10.55 4.43 -4.32
CA VAL A 5 -9.34 4.09 -3.58
C VAL A 5 -8.44 5.31 -3.54
N VAL A 6 -7.98 5.66 -2.34
CA VAL A 6 -7.00 6.73 -2.10
C VAL A 6 -5.73 6.09 -1.56
N SER A 7 -4.60 6.38 -2.19
CA SER A 7 -3.33 5.71 -1.92
C SER A 7 -2.22 6.73 -1.67
N THR A 8 -1.33 6.41 -0.72
CA THR A 8 -0.07 7.12 -0.53
C THR A 8 1.02 6.41 -1.31
N ASP A 9 1.44 7.02 -2.41
CA ASP A 9 2.45 6.47 -3.30
C ASP A 9 3.87 6.72 -2.77
N THR A 10 4.00 7.61 -1.78
CA THR A 10 5.18 7.76 -0.92
C THR A 10 5.69 6.43 -0.37
N LYS A 11 4.80 5.44 -0.18
CA LYS A 11 5.08 4.16 0.48
C LYS A 11 5.50 3.09 -0.53
N ALA A 12 4.84 1.93 -0.54
CA ALA A 12 5.25 0.79 -1.35
C ALA A 12 5.29 1.07 -2.86
N ILE A 13 4.38 1.91 -3.36
CA ILE A 13 4.24 2.17 -4.79
C ILE A 13 5.51 2.79 -5.36
N ASN A 14 5.98 3.92 -4.80
CA ASN A 14 7.32 4.42 -5.09
C ASN A 14 8.39 3.45 -4.56
N GLY A 15 8.37 3.16 -3.26
CA GLY A 15 9.26 2.19 -2.61
C GLY A 15 10.72 2.63 -2.40
N HIS A 16 11.08 3.87 -2.76
CA HIS A 16 12.46 4.36 -2.72
C HIS A 16 12.71 5.47 -1.69
N SER A 17 11.69 5.84 -0.90
CA SER A 17 11.77 6.83 0.19
C SER A 17 12.28 8.23 -0.23
N ASP A 18 12.06 8.60 -1.49
CA ASP A 18 12.60 9.81 -2.13
C ASP A 18 11.52 10.71 -2.77
N VAL A 19 10.24 10.36 -2.65
CA VAL A 19 9.13 11.14 -3.21
C VAL A 19 7.92 11.16 -2.29
N LEU A 20 7.23 12.30 -2.22
CA LEU A 20 5.89 12.42 -1.64
C LEU A 20 4.87 12.43 -2.78
N PHE A 21 3.97 11.45 -2.80
CA PHE A 21 3.00 11.31 -3.88
C PHE A 21 1.75 10.58 -3.38
N GLY A 22 0.62 10.85 -4.01
CA GLY A 22 -0.62 10.09 -3.78
C GLY A 22 -1.49 10.08 -5.02
N HIS A 23 -2.34 9.07 -5.11
CA HIS A 23 -3.29 8.93 -6.21
C HIS A 23 -4.68 8.59 -5.69
N VAL A 24 -5.66 8.85 -6.57
CA VAL A 24 -7.05 8.44 -6.40
C VAL A 24 -7.44 7.63 -7.62
N THR A 25 -8.01 6.44 -7.41
CA THR A 25 -8.63 5.64 -8.49
C THR A 25 -10.11 5.43 -8.24
N SER A 26 -10.90 5.41 -9.31
CA SER A 26 -12.32 5.05 -9.29
C SER A 26 -12.69 4.37 -10.61
N ARG A 27 -13.63 3.43 -10.55
CA ARG A 27 -14.25 2.86 -11.76
C ARG A 27 -15.43 3.69 -12.26
N ASN A 28 -15.93 4.63 -11.44
CA ASN A 28 -17.01 5.52 -11.83
C ASN A 28 -16.43 6.74 -12.57
N PRO A 29 -16.76 6.92 -13.86
CA PRO A 29 -16.21 8.03 -14.66
C PRO A 29 -16.64 9.41 -14.14
N ASP A 30 -17.82 9.53 -13.52
CA ASP A 30 -18.31 10.80 -12.95
C ASP A 30 -17.50 11.19 -11.71
N ILE A 31 -17.16 10.22 -10.86
CA ILE A 31 -16.26 10.46 -9.73
C ILE A 31 -14.87 10.85 -10.23
N ALA A 32 -14.34 10.13 -11.22
CA ALA A 32 -13.03 10.43 -11.79
C ALA A 32 -12.99 11.83 -12.44
N ALA A 33 -14.07 12.27 -13.09
CA ALA A 33 -14.20 13.62 -13.64
C ALA A 33 -14.16 14.68 -12.54
N ARG A 34 -14.99 14.53 -11.50
CA ARG A 34 -15.01 15.47 -10.36
C ARG A 34 -13.66 15.60 -9.65
N VAL A 35 -12.92 14.49 -9.51
CA VAL A 35 -11.57 14.50 -8.94
C VAL A 35 -10.58 15.25 -9.85
N ARG A 36 -10.69 15.09 -11.18
CA ARG A 36 -9.85 15.85 -12.13
C ARG A 36 -10.15 17.34 -12.08
N ASP A 37 -11.42 17.73 -12.08
CA ASP A 37 -11.83 19.15 -12.01
C ASP A 37 -11.32 19.81 -10.71
N TRP A 38 -11.44 19.09 -9.59
CA TRP A 38 -10.89 19.57 -8.32
C TRP A 38 -9.37 19.66 -8.37
N ARG A 39 -8.69 18.65 -8.91
CA ARG A 39 -7.22 18.64 -9.04
C ARG A 39 -6.71 19.81 -9.88
N GLU A 40 -7.41 20.14 -10.97
CA GLU A 40 -7.07 21.26 -11.85
C GLU A 40 -7.23 22.61 -11.15
N THR A 41 -8.32 22.80 -10.39
CA THR A 41 -8.62 24.07 -9.71
C THR A 41 -7.87 24.26 -8.39
N ALA A 42 -7.65 23.20 -7.60
CA ALA A 42 -6.96 23.25 -6.33
C ALA A 42 -5.42 23.25 -6.46
N GLY A 43 -4.89 22.76 -7.58
CA GLY A 43 -3.46 22.81 -7.89
C GLY A 43 -2.56 21.88 -7.07
N GLY A 44 -3.13 20.99 -6.25
CA GLY A 44 -2.39 19.96 -5.50
C GLY A 44 -1.89 18.82 -6.40
N ILE A 45 -1.06 19.14 -7.40
CA ILE A 45 -0.53 18.19 -8.37
C ILE A 45 0.95 17.89 -8.11
N PRO A 46 1.41 16.65 -8.37
CA PRO A 46 2.84 16.36 -8.35
C PRO A 46 3.54 17.04 -9.54
N GLY A 47 4.80 17.41 -9.35
CA GLY A 47 5.64 17.84 -10.45
C GLY A 47 5.99 16.67 -11.39
N PRO A 48 6.47 16.97 -12.61
CA PRO A 48 6.79 15.94 -13.60
C PRO A 48 7.94 15.03 -13.14
N PHE A 49 8.88 15.55 -12.35
CA PHE A 49 9.99 14.75 -11.81
C PHE A 49 9.51 13.77 -10.75
N GLU A 50 8.64 14.20 -9.83
CA GLU A 50 8.01 13.34 -8.83
C GLU A 50 7.16 12.24 -9.50
N ALA A 51 6.42 12.59 -10.56
CA ALA A 51 5.68 11.60 -11.35
C ALA A 51 6.61 10.57 -12.01
N TRP A 52 7.76 11.00 -12.54
CA TRP A 52 8.76 10.09 -13.09
C TRP A 52 9.38 9.17 -12.03
N LEU A 53 9.70 9.67 -10.84
CA LEU A 53 10.23 8.85 -9.74
C LEU A 53 9.25 7.73 -9.35
N VAL A 54 7.97 8.06 -9.20
CA VAL A 54 6.93 7.05 -8.92
C VAL A 54 6.83 6.04 -10.06
N HIS A 55 6.83 6.49 -11.31
CA HIS A 55 6.79 5.59 -12.47
C HIS A 55 7.99 4.63 -12.49
N ARG A 56 9.20 5.13 -12.24
CA ARG A 56 10.41 4.29 -12.06
C ARG A 56 10.23 3.29 -10.91
N GLY A 57 9.58 3.69 -9.82
CA GLY A 57 9.27 2.81 -8.69
C GLY A 57 8.39 1.62 -9.09
N LEU A 58 7.37 1.86 -9.91
CA LEU A 58 6.40 0.85 -10.35
C LEU A 58 7.06 -0.35 -11.07
N GLU A 59 8.12 -0.11 -11.83
CA GLU A 59 8.86 -1.15 -12.58
C GLU A 59 9.40 -2.29 -11.70
N THR A 60 9.53 -2.05 -10.40
CA THR A 60 10.02 -3.05 -9.43
C THR A 60 9.01 -3.38 -8.34
N LEU A 61 7.77 -2.89 -8.46
CA LEU A 61 6.77 -3.00 -7.40
C LEU A 61 6.47 -4.45 -7.04
N GLU A 62 6.24 -5.32 -8.02
CA GLU A 62 5.89 -6.73 -7.79
C GLU A 62 6.96 -7.44 -6.96
N VAL A 63 8.22 -7.40 -7.42
CA VAL A 63 9.33 -8.08 -6.77
C VAL A 63 9.65 -7.50 -5.39
N ARG A 64 9.49 -6.18 -5.21
CA ARG A 64 9.65 -5.54 -3.90
C ARG A 64 8.52 -5.96 -2.96
N PHE A 65 7.28 -5.93 -3.43
CA PHE A 65 6.11 -6.25 -2.62
C PHE A 65 6.15 -7.70 -2.13
N ASP A 66 6.45 -8.66 -3.02
CA ASP A 66 6.63 -10.06 -2.63
C ASP A 66 7.72 -10.22 -1.55
N ARG A 67 8.88 -9.58 -1.75
CA ARG A 67 9.97 -9.65 -0.77
C ARG A 67 9.61 -9.00 0.56
N MET A 68 8.93 -7.85 0.54
CA MET A 68 8.50 -7.14 1.75
C MET A 68 7.54 -8.00 2.57
N CYS A 69 6.51 -8.56 1.94
CA CYS A 69 5.56 -9.45 2.60
C CYS A 69 6.24 -10.72 3.16
N SER A 70 7.07 -11.38 2.36
CA SER A 70 7.78 -12.61 2.78
C SER A 70 8.74 -12.34 3.97
N SER A 71 9.36 -11.17 3.98
CA SER A 71 10.22 -10.76 5.10
C SER A 71 9.40 -10.49 6.36
N ALA A 72 8.28 -9.77 6.23
CA ALA A 72 7.38 -9.48 7.35
C ALA A 72 6.80 -10.77 7.96
N GLU A 73 6.37 -11.73 7.14
CA GLU A 73 5.92 -13.05 7.61
C GLU A 73 7.01 -13.79 8.40
N THR A 74 8.25 -13.76 7.91
CA THR A 74 9.39 -14.38 8.60
C THR A 74 9.65 -13.72 9.95
N ILE A 75 9.63 -12.39 10.00
CA ILE A 75 9.82 -11.61 11.24
C ILE A 75 8.68 -11.88 12.22
N ALA A 76 7.43 -11.82 11.77
CA ALA A 76 6.26 -12.07 12.61
C ALA A 76 6.28 -13.45 13.26
N ARG A 77 6.65 -14.51 12.52
CA ARG A 77 6.79 -15.87 13.07
C ARG A 77 7.90 -15.94 14.13
N ARG A 78 9.04 -15.29 13.91
CA ARG A 78 10.13 -15.24 14.90
C ARG A 78 9.69 -14.49 16.16
N LEU A 79 9.01 -13.35 16.00
CA LEU A 79 8.52 -12.55 17.13
C LEU A 79 7.44 -13.27 17.93
N LYS A 80 6.57 -14.09 17.29
CA LYS A 80 5.53 -14.87 17.97
C LYS A 80 6.10 -15.81 19.05
N GLY A 81 7.31 -16.34 18.85
CA GLY A 81 7.98 -17.22 19.80
C GLY A 81 8.88 -16.51 20.82
N HIS A 82 9.02 -15.18 20.74
CA HIS A 82 10.01 -14.46 21.53
C HIS A 82 9.44 -14.02 22.89
N ARG A 83 10.08 -14.44 23.99
CA ARG A 83 9.58 -14.23 25.37
C ARG A 83 9.37 -12.76 25.77
N ALA A 84 10.14 -11.84 25.17
CA ALA A 84 10.02 -10.41 25.46
C ALA A 84 8.92 -9.70 24.65
N VAL A 85 8.31 -10.39 23.68
CA VAL A 85 7.27 -9.82 22.81
C VAL A 85 5.90 -10.16 23.38
N SER A 86 5.05 -9.16 23.49
CA SER A 86 3.64 -9.31 23.83
C SER A 86 2.78 -8.47 22.88
N GLY A 87 1.51 -8.83 22.70
CA GLY A 87 0.58 -8.06 21.88
C GLY A 87 0.90 -8.05 20.38
N LEU A 88 1.62 -9.05 19.85
CA LEU A 88 1.96 -9.13 18.44
C LEU A 88 0.69 -9.20 17.58
N ARG A 89 0.59 -8.29 16.60
CA ARG A 89 -0.46 -8.27 15.58
C ARG A 89 0.16 -8.43 14.20
N PHE A 90 -0.28 -9.42 13.47
CA PHE A 90 0.09 -9.62 12.07
C PHE A 90 -1.00 -10.45 11.39
N PRO A 91 -1.68 -9.93 10.35
CA PRO A 91 -2.80 -10.63 9.74
C PRO A 91 -2.45 -12.01 9.17
N GLY A 92 -1.18 -12.29 8.87
CA GLY A 92 -0.73 -13.59 8.40
C GLY A 92 -0.49 -14.65 9.49
N LEU A 93 -0.60 -14.30 10.78
CA LEU A 93 -0.47 -15.27 11.87
C LEU A 93 -1.82 -15.91 12.18
N GLU A 94 -1.84 -17.25 12.19
CA GLU A 94 -2.95 -18.01 12.77
C GLU A 94 -3.16 -17.57 14.23
N GLY A 95 -4.37 -17.08 14.52
CA GLY A 95 -4.77 -16.51 15.80
C GLY A 95 -4.88 -14.97 15.85
N ASP A 96 -4.42 -14.24 14.83
CA ASP A 96 -4.74 -12.80 14.74
C ASP A 96 -6.22 -12.62 14.43
N ALA A 97 -6.88 -11.69 15.13
CA ALA A 97 -8.31 -11.41 14.95
C ALA A 97 -8.68 -11.05 13.49
N SER A 98 -7.73 -10.49 12.73
CA SER A 98 -7.94 -10.10 11.34
C SER A 98 -7.60 -11.23 10.33
N HIS A 99 -7.07 -12.38 10.77
CA HIS A 99 -6.52 -13.40 9.87
C HIS A 99 -7.52 -13.92 8.84
N ASN A 100 -8.73 -14.27 9.28
CA ASN A 100 -9.77 -14.81 8.40
C ASN A 100 -10.22 -13.79 7.35
N LEU A 101 -10.38 -12.52 7.74
CA LEU A 101 -10.76 -11.45 6.81
C LEU A 101 -9.62 -11.16 5.82
N ALA A 102 -8.39 -11.05 6.32
CA ALA A 102 -7.21 -10.82 5.48
C ALA A 102 -7.06 -11.92 4.43
N ARG A 103 -7.22 -13.19 4.81
CA ARG A 103 -7.21 -14.32 3.87
C ARG A 103 -8.30 -14.24 2.79
N ALA A 104 -9.44 -13.63 3.10
CA ALA A 104 -10.55 -13.52 2.16
C ALA A 104 -10.40 -12.33 1.20
N GLN A 105 -9.66 -11.29 1.58
CA GLN A 105 -9.61 -10.02 0.84
C GLN A 105 -8.22 -9.66 0.28
N MET A 106 -7.15 -10.27 0.78
CA MET A 106 -5.78 -9.89 0.47
C MET A 106 -5.03 -11.07 -0.16
N GLU A 107 -4.27 -10.81 -1.22
CA GLU A 107 -3.39 -11.84 -1.83
C GLU A 107 -2.18 -12.14 -0.95
N ARG A 108 -1.68 -11.14 -0.22
CA ARG A 108 -0.59 -11.23 0.77
C ARG A 108 -0.97 -10.48 2.04
N PHE A 109 -0.38 -10.84 3.17
CA PHE A 109 -0.78 -10.33 4.49
C PHE A 109 -0.22 -8.95 4.90
N GLY A 110 0.46 -8.26 3.97
CA GLY A 110 1.09 -6.96 4.22
C GLY A 110 2.54 -7.07 4.69
N PHE A 111 3.15 -5.91 4.95
CA PHE A 111 4.53 -5.75 5.38
C PHE A 111 4.67 -4.59 6.37
#